data_AF-A0AAW2WLM3-F1
#
_entry.id   AF-A0AAW2WLM3-F1
#
_cell.length_a   1.000
_cell.length_b   1.000
_cell.length_c   1.000
_cell.angle_alpha   90.00
_cell.angle_beta   90.00
_cell.angle_gamma   90.00
#
_symmetry.space_group_name_H-M   'P 1'
#
loop_
_entity.id
_entity.type
_entity.pdbx_description
1 polymer ?
#
loop_
_entity_poly.entity_id
_entity_poly.type
_entity_poly.pdbx_seq_one_letter_code
_entity_poly.pdbx_strand_id
1 'polypeptide(L)'
;MSAYRGGPNTFAVVGLSSKPLHLYANPTYQCLWVPHHHPLNSLSTPGHKILPDWGYGRVYTVVVVNCTFPTLAGADGKGGQLLLRAATNGGGDRTLNITDTILALDETPQDFANFTAQFTSGPKYDYLYCGSSLYGNLSPQRVREWLAYHVRLFGARSHFVIHDAGGVHEGLMQVLRPWMEKGFVTLQDIREQERFDGYYHNQFLIVNDCLHRYRFAAKWMFFFDVDEFIFVPKKTTIKSVLDSLTEFTQFTIEQMTMSNKLCLSQDAPTAFRKWGFEKLVYKDVKRGIRRDRKYAVQPQSVFATGVHMSQNMVGKTTHKTEGRIKYFHYHGTIAERREPCKQFLNSTETTVDGTPYIVDTTMRDIAGAVKRFELKMIGSRLQRTRQ
;
A
#
# COMPACT_ATOMS: atom_id res chain seq x y z
N MET A 1 15.30 -3.18 8.28
CA MET A 1 14.48 -3.02 9.49
C MET A 1 14.20 -1.55 9.64
N SER A 2 13.00 -1.19 10.08
CA SER A 2 12.60 0.19 10.37
C SER A 2 11.85 0.24 11.69
N ALA A 3 11.84 1.39 12.35
CA ALA A 3 11.09 1.59 13.57
C ALA A 3 10.46 2.97 13.60
N TYR A 4 9.28 3.06 14.21
CA TYR A 4 8.46 4.25 14.17
C TYR A 4 7.80 4.47 15.53
N ARG A 5 7.79 5.72 16.00
CA ARG A 5 6.95 6.11 17.11
C ARG A 5 5.48 6.05 16.69
N GLY A 6 4.72 5.17 17.33
CA GLY A 6 3.30 4.94 17.08
C GLY A 6 2.38 5.75 17.99
N GLY A 7 2.94 6.48 18.95
CA GLY A 7 2.22 7.23 19.98
C GLY A 7 3.16 7.73 21.08
N PRO A 8 2.64 8.44 22.10
CA PRO A 8 3.46 9.01 23.17
C PRO A 8 4.28 7.97 23.97
N ASN A 9 3.78 6.74 24.06
CA ASN A 9 4.44 5.61 24.75
C ASN A 9 4.49 4.33 23.90
N THR A 10 4.21 4.43 22.59
CA THR A 10 4.14 3.26 21.71
C THR A 10 5.09 3.37 20.52
N PHE A 11 5.66 2.24 20.12
CA PHE A 11 6.56 2.13 18.97
C PHE A 11 6.26 0.85 18.18
N ALA A 12 6.49 0.88 16.88
CA ALA A 12 6.44 -0.29 16.02
C ALA A 12 7.81 -0.51 15.38
N VAL A 13 8.35 -1.71 15.49
CA VAL A 13 9.56 -2.14 14.77
C VAL A 13 9.13 -3.13 13.69
N VAL A 14 9.47 -2.83 12.44
CA VAL A 14 9.12 -3.62 11.26
C VAL A 14 10.40 -4.24 10.68
N GLY A 15 10.41 -5.57 10.53
CA GLY A 15 11.59 -6.27 10.07
C GLY A 15 11.30 -7.63 9.43
N LEU A 16 12.35 -8.24 8.91
CA LEU A 16 12.35 -9.62 8.44
C LEU A 16 12.98 -10.50 9.51
N SER A 17 12.46 -11.71 9.64
CA SER A 17 13.01 -12.75 10.50
C SER A 17 12.98 -14.09 9.77
N SER A 18 13.88 -15.00 10.14
CA SER A 18 13.84 -16.39 9.67
C SER A 18 12.46 -17.01 9.91
N LYS A 19 11.80 -17.49 8.86
CA LYS A 19 10.50 -18.17 8.98
C LYS A 19 10.59 -19.46 9.82
N PRO A 20 11.60 -20.34 9.64
CA PRO A 20 11.79 -21.50 10.51
C PRO A 20 11.82 -21.16 12.00
N LEU A 21 12.42 -20.03 12.39
CA LEU A 21 12.47 -19.59 13.78
C LEU A 21 11.05 -19.37 14.35
N HIS A 22 10.10 -18.88 13.56
CA HIS A 22 8.73 -18.66 14.00
C HIS A 22 7.83 -19.89 13.89
N LEU A 23 8.22 -20.89 13.10
CA LEU A 23 7.46 -22.15 12.96
C LEU A 23 7.86 -23.20 13.99
N TYR A 24 9.16 -23.31 14.27
CA TYR A 24 9.73 -24.40 15.07
C TYR A 24 10.26 -23.96 16.43
N ALA A 25 10.25 -22.65 16.70
CA ALA A 25 10.63 -22.08 17.99
C ALA A 25 9.66 -20.95 18.38
N ASN A 26 9.92 -20.36 19.55
CA ASN A 26 9.08 -19.30 20.11
C ASN A 26 9.94 -18.07 20.43
N PRO A 27 10.43 -17.33 19.41
CA PRO A 27 11.24 -16.15 19.66
C PRO A 27 10.44 -15.09 20.42
N THR A 28 11.11 -14.44 21.37
CA THR A 28 10.53 -13.36 22.19
C THR A 28 11.27 -12.06 21.96
N TYR A 29 10.55 -10.95 22.17
CA TYR A 29 11.06 -9.62 21.98
C TYR A 29 10.86 -8.80 23.25
N GLN A 30 11.87 -8.01 23.63
CA GLN A 30 11.80 -7.03 24.70
C GLN A 30 12.23 -5.68 24.14
N CYS A 31 11.44 -4.65 24.42
CA CYS A 31 11.74 -3.29 24.00
C CYS A 31 12.29 -2.50 25.19
N LEU A 32 13.39 -1.79 24.97
CA LEU A 32 13.97 -0.88 25.96
C LEU A 32 14.04 0.53 25.37
N TRP A 33 13.57 1.52 26.13
CA TRP A 33 13.74 2.93 25.82
C TRP A 33 14.82 3.51 26.72
N VAL A 34 15.86 4.09 26.13
CA VAL A 34 17.00 4.70 26.85
C VAL A 34 17.02 6.20 26.53
N PRO A 35 16.61 7.08 27.47
CA PRO A 35 16.69 8.52 27.28
C PRO A 35 18.14 8.98 27.14
N HIS A 36 18.43 9.95 26.25
CA HIS A 36 19.81 10.42 26.04
C HIS A 36 20.42 11.10 27.28
N HIS A 37 19.65 11.92 27.99
CA HIS A 37 20.15 12.69 29.14
C HIS A 37 20.12 11.93 30.46
N HIS A 38 19.23 10.95 30.60
CA HIS A 38 19.06 10.17 31.82
C HIS A 38 19.01 8.66 31.52
N PRO A 39 20.12 8.04 31.07
CA PRO A 39 20.11 6.63 30.68
C PRO A 39 19.69 5.67 31.80
N LEU A 40 19.91 6.05 33.06
CA LEU A 40 19.50 5.29 34.24
C LEU A 40 17.97 5.17 34.40
N ASN A 41 17.20 6.07 33.77
CA ASN A 41 15.74 6.06 33.77
C ASN A 41 15.17 5.28 32.57
N SER A 42 15.87 4.23 32.15
CA SER A 42 15.42 3.40 31.02
C SER A 42 14.09 2.72 31.31
N LEU A 43 13.21 2.67 30.32
CA LEU A 43 11.95 1.93 30.40
C LEU A 43 12.08 0.60 29.69
N SER A 44 11.37 -0.42 30.16
CA SER A 44 11.36 -1.76 29.57
C SER A 44 9.92 -2.26 29.46
N THR A 45 9.61 -2.95 28.36
CA THR A 45 8.31 -3.60 28.15
C THR A 45 8.47 -4.85 27.27
N PRO A 46 7.62 -5.88 27.43
CA PRO A 46 7.52 -6.95 26.44
C PRO A 46 7.12 -6.39 25.06
N GLY A 47 7.78 -6.87 24.01
CA GLY A 47 7.42 -6.57 22.64
C GLY A 47 6.35 -7.54 22.14
N HIS A 48 5.20 -7.02 21.70
CA HIS A 48 4.13 -7.82 21.14
C HIS A 48 4.40 -8.13 19.66
N LYS A 49 4.73 -9.40 19.37
CA LYS A 49 4.98 -9.91 18.03
C LYS A 49 3.70 -10.02 17.21
N ILE A 50 3.73 -9.56 15.97
CA ILE A 50 2.68 -9.70 14.96
C ILE A 50 3.30 -10.24 13.67
N LEU A 51 2.69 -11.27 13.08
CA LEU A 51 3.06 -11.84 11.78
C LEU A 51 1.99 -11.45 10.74
N PRO A 52 2.14 -10.33 10.03
CA PRO A 52 1.12 -9.81 9.12
C PRO A 52 1.02 -10.56 7.79
N ASP A 53 1.96 -11.45 7.50
CA ASP A 53 2.07 -12.16 6.22
C ASP A 53 1.20 -13.42 6.12
N TRP A 54 0.41 -13.74 7.14
CA TRP A 54 -0.52 -14.89 7.16
C TRP A 54 0.14 -16.23 6.78
N GLY A 55 1.45 -16.38 7.02
CA GLY A 55 2.20 -17.58 6.69
C GLY A 55 2.71 -17.64 5.24
N TYR A 56 2.47 -16.61 4.43
CA TYR A 56 2.96 -16.51 3.05
C TYR A 56 4.47 -16.30 2.94
N GLY A 57 5.16 -15.89 4.02
CA GLY A 57 6.62 -15.73 4.04
C GLY A 57 7.36 -16.93 3.46
N ARG A 58 8.57 -16.71 2.92
CA ARG A 58 9.40 -17.76 2.31
C ARG A 58 10.51 -18.17 3.29
N VAL A 59 11.78 -17.92 2.95
CA VAL A 59 12.89 -18.09 3.91
C VAL A 59 12.75 -17.08 5.04
N TYR A 60 12.32 -15.87 4.70
CA TYR A 60 12.01 -14.79 5.64
C TYR A 60 10.50 -14.55 5.74
N THR A 61 10.07 -14.28 6.96
CA THR A 61 8.72 -13.80 7.31
C THR A 61 8.82 -12.39 7.86
N VAL A 62 7.76 -11.60 7.66
CA VAL A 62 7.70 -10.24 8.20
C VAL A 62 7.27 -10.31 9.65
N VAL A 63 7.96 -9.53 10.49
CA VAL A 63 7.63 -9.38 11.91
C VAL A 63 7.41 -7.90 12.19
N VAL A 64 6.27 -7.59 12.77
CA VAL A 64 6.01 -6.29 13.40
C VAL A 64 6.03 -6.49 14.91
N VAL A 65 6.92 -5.81 15.61
CA VAL A 65 6.98 -5.79 17.07
C VAL A 65 6.38 -4.49 17.57
N ASN A 66 5.24 -4.58 18.26
CA ASN A 66 4.60 -3.44 18.90
C ASN A 66 5.08 -3.32 20.35
N CYS A 67 5.69 -2.19 20.69
CA CYS A 67 6.20 -1.88 22.02
C CYS A 67 5.29 -0.84 22.67
N THR A 68 4.66 -1.15 23.79
CA THR A 68 3.86 -0.19 24.58
C THR A 68 4.45 -0.07 25.98
N PHE A 69 5.01 1.09 26.29
CA PHE A 69 5.61 1.37 27.60
C PHE A 69 4.54 1.81 28.61
N PRO A 70 4.73 1.51 29.91
CA PRO A 70 3.77 1.87 30.95
C PRO A 70 3.67 3.39 31.18
N THR A 71 4.70 4.14 30.80
CA THR A 71 4.80 5.60 30.92
C THR A 71 5.24 6.21 29.60
N LEU A 72 5.16 7.54 29.49
CA LEU A 72 5.58 8.28 28.30
C LEU A 72 7.07 8.10 28.04
N ALA A 73 7.40 7.58 26.86
CA ALA A 73 8.79 7.44 26.42
C ALA A 73 9.27 8.76 25.81
N GLY A 74 10.31 9.37 26.38
CA GLY A 74 10.80 10.70 25.96
C GLY A 74 10.06 11.87 26.61
N ALA A 75 9.56 11.70 27.83
CA ALA A 75 8.80 12.73 28.56
C ALA A 75 9.60 14.04 28.81
N ASP A 76 10.93 13.98 28.77
CA ASP A 76 11.83 15.14 28.87
C ASP A 76 11.95 15.94 27.56
N GLY A 77 11.35 15.45 26.47
CA GLY A 77 11.41 16.05 25.14
C GLY A 77 12.81 16.05 24.53
N LYS A 78 13.74 15.25 25.06
CA LYS A 78 15.13 15.20 24.59
C LYS A 78 15.44 14.04 23.66
N GLY A 79 14.45 13.19 23.37
CA GLY A 79 14.65 12.01 22.55
C GLY A 79 15.32 10.86 23.31
N GLY A 80 15.79 9.86 22.58
CA GLY A 80 16.34 8.64 23.15
C GLY A 80 16.42 7.50 22.15
N GLN A 81 16.92 6.37 22.63
CA GLN A 81 17.13 5.17 21.82
C GLN A 81 16.10 4.10 22.16
N LEU A 82 15.49 3.51 21.13
CA LEU A 82 14.72 2.28 21.22
C LEU A 82 15.64 1.10 20.88
N LEU A 83 15.90 0.26 21.87
CA LEU A 83 16.61 -1.00 21.69
C LEU A 83 15.61 -2.16 21.66
N LEU A 84 15.74 -3.04 20.67
CA LEU A 84 15.00 -4.29 20.57
C LEU A 84 15.93 -5.44 20.96
N ARG A 85 15.61 -6.14 22.04
CA ARG A 85 16.23 -7.42 22.40
C ARG A 85 15.42 -8.55 21.78
N ALA A 86 16.01 -9.28 20.85
CA ALA A 86 15.38 -10.41 20.16
C ALA A 86 16.06 -11.71 20.62
N ALA A 87 15.31 -12.54 21.36
CA ALA A 87 15.80 -13.83 21.84
C ALA A 87 15.26 -14.97 20.97
N THR A 88 16.13 -15.90 20.57
CA THR A 88 15.73 -17.08 19.78
C THR A 88 15.06 -18.15 20.65
N ASN A 89 15.23 -18.09 21.97
CA ASN A 89 14.72 -19.05 22.94
C ASN A 89 15.06 -20.51 22.59
N GLY A 90 16.32 -20.74 22.17
CA GLY A 90 16.81 -22.07 21.81
C GLY A 90 16.30 -22.58 20.45
N GLY A 91 15.88 -21.67 19.57
CA GLY A 91 15.46 -22.00 18.20
C GLY A 91 16.63 -22.51 17.36
N GLY A 92 16.53 -23.75 16.89
CA GLY A 92 17.56 -24.46 16.12
C GLY A 92 18.44 -25.37 16.98
N ASP A 93 18.88 -24.88 18.13
CA ASP A 93 19.64 -25.63 19.14
C ASP A 93 19.18 -25.20 20.55
N ARG A 94 18.60 -26.12 21.31
CA ARG A 94 18.06 -25.86 22.65
C ARG A 94 19.14 -25.44 23.67
N THR A 95 20.41 -25.67 23.35
CA THR A 95 21.55 -25.31 24.19
C THR A 95 22.06 -23.89 23.94
N LEU A 96 21.67 -23.26 22.82
CA LEU A 96 22.08 -21.91 22.42
C LEU A 96 20.89 -20.94 22.53
N ASN A 97 20.75 -20.28 23.68
CA ASN A 97 19.81 -19.16 23.83
C ASN A 97 20.51 -17.83 23.51
N ILE A 98 20.46 -17.43 22.24
CA ILE A 98 21.07 -16.18 21.76
C ILE A 98 20.06 -15.06 21.87
N THR A 99 20.47 -13.95 22.47
CA THR A 99 19.70 -12.70 22.52
C THR A 99 20.49 -11.59 21.84
N ASP A 100 20.02 -11.15 20.68
CA ASP A 100 20.60 -10.00 19.98
C ASP A 100 19.99 -8.70 20.52
N THR A 101 20.81 -7.66 20.67
CA THR A 101 20.35 -6.31 20.97
C THR A 101 20.52 -5.44 19.73
N ILE A 102 19.41 -4.90 19.23
CA ILE A 102 19.36 -4.11 18.01
C ILE A 102 18.95 -2.69 18.36
N LEU A 103 19.73 -1.69 17.94
CA LEU A 103 19.27 -0.30 17.95
C LEU A 103 18.20 -0.13 16.86
N ALA A 104 16.93 -0.06 17.27
CA ALA A 104 15.79 0.00 16.36
C ALA A 104 15.49 1.43 15.92
N LEU A 105 15.59 2.40 16.84
CA LEU A 105 15.39 3.83 16.59
C LEU A 105 16.35 4.64 17.45
N ASP A 106 16.91 5.71 16.89
CA ASP A 106 17.57 6.77 17.65
C ASP A 106 16.82 8.07 17.36
N GLU A 107 16.02 8.53 18.31
CA GLU A 107 15.13 9.68 18.17
C GLU A 107 15.81 10.94 18.70
N THR A 108 15.92 11.96 17.87
CA THR A 108 16.44 13.27 18.29
C THR A 108 15.36 14.12 18.97
N PRO A 109 15.72 15.19 19.72
CA PRO A 109 14.75 16.17 20.20
C PRO A 109 13.87 16.75 19.08
N GLN A 110 14.43 16.94 17.87
CA GLN A 110 13.70 17.46 16.72
C GLN A 110 12.70 16.44 16.18
N ASP A 111 13.05 15.15 16.15
CA ASP A 111 12.12 14.08 15.74
C ASP A 111 10.93 14.00 16.68
N PHE A 112 11.17 14.09 18.00
CA PHE A 112 10.12 14.12 19.01
C PHE A 112 9.23 15.37 18.88
N ALA A 113 9.83 16.55 18.64
CA ALA A 113 9.10 17.79 18.38
C ALA A 113 8.23 17.69 17.11
N ASN A 114 8.76 17.09 16.04
CA ASN A 114 8.03 16.86 14.80
C ASN A 114 6.86 15.89 15.00
N PHE A 115 7.06 14.82 15.77
CA PHE A 115 6.00 13.88 16.14
C PHE A 115 4.88 14.57 16.94
N THR A 116 5.23 15.33 17.98
CA THR A 116 4.24 16.01 18.82
C THR A 116 3.46 17.09 18.07
N ALA A 117 4.10 17.80 17.13
CA ALA A 117 3.44 18.80 16.29
C ALA A 117 2.28 18.19 15.45
N GLN A 118 2.38 16.92 15.04
CA GLN A 118 1.36 16.25 14.20
C GLN A 118 -0.01 16.15 14.88
N PHE A 119 -0.06 16.12 16.22
CA PHE A 119 -1.34 16.10 16.96
C PHE A 119 -2.07 17.44 16.91
N THR A 120 -1.36 18.54 16.63
CA THR A 120 -1.95 19.88 16.55
C THR A 120 -2.26 20.30 15.12
N SER A 121 -1.41 19.95 14.15
CA SER A 121 -1.60 20.33 12.75
C SER A 121 -2.63 19.47 12.01
N GLY A 122 -2.96 18.30 12.57
CA GLY A 122 -3.76 17.27 11.90
C GLY A 122 -3.03 16.64 10.70
N PRO A 123 -3.67 15.65 10.03
CA PRO A 123 -3.05 14.95 8.91
C PRO A 123 -2.84 15.85 7.70
N LYS A 124 -1.64 15.78 7.11
CA LYS A 124 -1.28 16.51 5.88
C LYS A 124 -2.19 16.10 4.70
N TYR A 125 -2.41 14.81 4.55
CA TYR A 125 -3.16 14.20 3.45
C TYR A 125 -4.55 13.74 3.89
N ASP A 126 -5.54 13.87 3.01
CA ASP A 126 -6.84 13.22 3.21
C ASP A 126 -6.73 11.74 2.83
N TYR A 127 -6.02 11.45 1.75
CA TYR A 127 -5.87 10.09 1.21
C TYR A 127 -4.41 9.81 0.89
N LEU A 128 -3.89 8.68 1.36
CA LEU A 128 -2.54 8.25 1.02
C LEU A 128 -2.57 6.82 0.50
N TYR A 129 -1.85 6.59 -0.60
CA TYR A 129 -1.67 5.27 -1.19
C TYR A 129 -0.36 4.65 -0.72
N CYS A 130 -0.45 3.44 -0.16
CA CYS A 130 0.70 2.58 0.13
C CYS A 130 0.63 1.36 -0.78
N GLY A 131 1.42 1.41 -1.85
CA GLY A 131 1.44 0.36 -2.86
C GLY A 131 2.36 -0.80 -2.55
N SER A 132 2.07 -1.91 -3.21
CA SER A 132 2.93 -3.08 -3.31
C SER A 132 4.26 -2.73 -4.00
N SER A 133 5.29 -3.57 -3.81
CA SER A 133 6.58 -3.46 -4.48
C SER A 133 6.42 -3.51 -6.00
N LEU A 134 7.01 -2.54 -6.71
CA LEU A 134 7.04 -2.50 -8.18
C LEU A 134 8.31 -3.18 -8.68
N TYR A 135 8.14 -4.23 -9.49
CA TYR A 135 9.23 -5.04 -10.02
C TYR A 135 8.99 -5.41 -11.49
N GLY A 136 10.04 -5.90 -12.16
CA GLY A 136 9.95 -6.37 -13.54
C GLY A 136 9.80 -5.24 -14.57
N ASN A 137 9.27 -5.58 -15.74
CA ASN A 137 9.28 -4.70 -16.91
C ASN A 137 7.94 -3.97 -17.10
N LEU A 138 7.55 -3.16 -16.12
CA LEU A 138 6.25 -2.46 -16.09
C LEU A 138 6.03 -1.57 -17.32
N SER A 139 4.77 -1.38 -17.71
CA SER A 139 4.40 -0.47 -18.80
C SER A 139 4.27 0.98 -18.28
N PRO A 140 5.08 1.93 -18.78
CA PRO A 140 4.97 3.34 -18.42
C PRO A 140 3.57 3.90 -18.71
N GLN A 141 3.00 3.53 -19.85
CA GLN A 141 1.69 4.01 -20.27
C GLN A 141 0.59 3.56 -19.28
N ARG A 142 0.64 2.33 -18.78
CA ARG A 142 -0.36 1.82 -17.82
C ARG A 142 -0.22 2.46 -16.43
N VAL A 143 1.01 2.68 -15.95
CA VAL A 143 1.22 3.40 -14.68
C VAL A 143 0.81 4.87 -14.80
N ARG A 144 1.08 5.51 -15.95
CA ARG A 144 0.64 6.89 -16.24
C ARG A 144 -0.87 7.03 -16.11
N GLU A 145 -1.61 6.12 -16.75
CA GLU A 145 -3.07 6.07 -16.71
C GLU A 145 -3.60 5.94 -15.28
N TRP A 146 -3.02 5.00 -14.53
CA TRP A 146 -3.37 4.74 -13.14
C TRP A 146 -3.12 5.96 -12.25
N LEU A 147 -1.94 6.59 -12.36
CA LEU A 147 -1.55 7.70 -11.51
C LEU A 147 -2.37 8.96 -11.81
N ALA A 148 -2.53 9.33 -13.09
CA ALA A 148 -3.35 10.47 -13.49
C ALA A 148 -4.80 10.32 -13.03
N TYR A 149 -5.34 9.10 -13.13
CA TYR A 149 -6.69 8.80 -12.66
C TYR A 149 -6.83 8.97 -11.14
N HIS A 150 -5.93 8.37 -10.35
CA HIS A 150 -6.05 8.40 -8.90
C HIS A 150 -5.73 9.77 -8.30
N VAL A 151 -4.76 10.52 -8.86
CA VAL A 151 -4.51 11.91 -8.43
C VAL A 151 -5.76 12.76 -8.67
N ARG A 152 -6.47 12.55 -9.79
CA ARG A 152 -7.74 13.23 -10.07
C ARG A 152 -8.84 12.82 -9.09
N LEU A 153 -8.96 11.52 -8.80
CA LEU A 153 -10.00 10.97 -7.92
C LEU A 153 -9.83 11.42 -6.48
N PHE A 154 -8.61 11.29 -5.93
CA PHE A 154 -8.29 11.60 -4.54
C PHE A 154 -8.04 13.11 -4.32
N GLY A 155 -7.71 13.86 -5.37
CA GLY A 155 -7.61 15.31 -5.32
C GLY A 155 -6.29 15.83 -4.75
N ALA A 156 -6.25 17.14 -4.48
CA ALA A 156 -4.99 17.85 -4.19
C ALA A 156 -4.31 17.44 -2.88
N ARG A 157 -5.07 16.95 -1.89
CA ARG A 157 -4.55 16.46 -0.60
C ARG A 157 -4.29 14.95 -0.61
N SER A 158 -3.88 14.42 -1.76
CA SER A 158 -3.52 13.01 -1.91
C SER A 158 -2.01 12.83 -2.03
N HIS A 159 -1.53 11.65 -1.64
CA HIS A 159 -0.12 11.29 -1.80
C HIS A 159 0.04 9.81 -2.15
N PHE A 160 1.04 9.50 -2.96
CA PHE A 160 1.29 8.17 -3.50
C PHE A 160 2.72 7.75 -3.17
N VAL A 161 2.85 6.72 -2.37
CA VAL A 161 4.15 6.13 -2.05
C VAL A 161 4.35 4.93 -2.97
N ILE A 162 5.36 5.06 -3.84
CA ILE A 162 5.74 4.06 -4.82
C ILE A 162 7.03 3.41 -4.35
N HIS A 163 7.08 2.08 -4.34
CA HIS A 163 8.24 1.32 -3.87
C HIS A 163 8.90 0.60 -5.04
N ASP A 164 10.13 0.96 -5.38
CA ASP A 164 10.90 0.40 -6.48
C ASP A 164 11.73 -0.81 -6.02
N ALA A 165 11.28 -2.01 -6.39
CA ALA A 165 12.02 -3.27 -6.26
C ALA A 165 12.69 -3.65 -7.58
N GLY A 166 13.13 -2.66 -8.36
CA GLY A 166 13.74 -2.85 -9.69
C GLY A 166 12.75 -2.75 -10.86
N GLY A 167 11.52 -2.32 -10.60
CA GLY A 167 10.49 -2.11 -11.62
C GLY A 167 10.49 -0.72 -12.24
N VAL A 168 11.14 0.26 -11.62
CA VAL A 168 11.15 1.66 -12.08
C VAL A 168 12.35 1.93 -12.99
N HIS A 169 12.24 1.42 -14.21
CA HIS A 169 13.16 1.76 -15.30
C HIS A 169 12.94 3.20 -15.83
N GLU A 170 13.81 3.68 -16.73
CA GLU A 170 13.82 5.08 -17.18
C GLU A 170 12.47 5.59 -17.71
N GLY A 171 11.80 4.82 -18.56
CA GLY A 171 10.47 5.19 -19.07
C GLY A 171 9.42 5.35 -17.98
N LEU A 172 9.46 4.54 -16.92
CA LEU A 172 8.56 4.68 -15.79
C LEU A 172 8.96 5.87 -14.91
N MET A 173 10.25 6.11 -14.71
CA MET A 173 10.75 7.31 -14.04
C MET A 173 10.29 8.61 -14.75
N GLN A 174 10.26 8.63 -16.08
CA GLN A 174 9.72 9.77 -16.85
C GLN A 174 8.24 10.03 -16.56
N VAL A 175 7.46 8.97 -16.30
CA VAL A 175 6.05 9.08 -15.91
C VAL A 175 5.91 9.60 -14.48
N LEU A 176 6.72 9.12 -13.53
CA LEU A 176 6.61 9.50 -12.12
C LEU A 176 7.11 10.93 -11.85
N ARG A 177 8.19 11.36 -12.52
CA ARG A 177 8.91 12.60 -12.21
C ARG A 177 8.03 13.86 -12.18
N PRO A 178 7.14 14.13 -13.16
CA PRO A 178 6.27 15.31 -13.10
C PRO A 178 5.34 15.32 -11.88
N TRP A 179 4.92 14.15 -11.39
CA TRP A 179 4.07 14.03 -10.20
C TRP A 179 4.88 14.13 -8.90
N MET A 180 6.14 13.68 -8.90
CA MET A 180 7.09 13.91 -7.80
C MET A 180 7.38 15.41 -7.64
N GLU A 181 7.66 16.12 -8.74
CA GLU A 181 7.87 17.57 -8.75
C GLU A 181 6.67 18.36 -8.21
N LYS A 182 5.45 17.83 -8.40
CA LYS A 182 4.21 18.41 -7.86
C LYS A 182 3.91 17.99 -6.41
N GLY A 183 4.74 17.13 -5.80
CA GLY A 183 4.56 16.65 -4.43
C GLY A 183 3.51 15.56 -4.25
N PHE A 184 2.97 14.99 -5.33
CA PHE A 184 2.00 13.89 -5.26
C PHE A 184 2.65 12.53 -5.03
N VAL A 185 3.89 12.34 -5.48
CA VAL A 185 4.55 11.03 -5.45
C VAL A 185 5.83 11.08 -4.63
N THR A 186 6.00 10.09 -3.76
CA THR A 186 7.31 9.72 -3.21
C THR A 186 7.73 8.38 -3.81
N LEU A 187 8.94 8.33 -4.35
CA LEU A 187 9.56 7.09 -4.81
C LEU A 187 10.56 6.60 -3.75
N GLN A 188 10.38 5.39 -3.28
CA GLN A 188 11.28 4.73 -2.34
C GLN A 188 12.02 3.60 -3.06
N ASP A 189 13.35 3.66 -3.04
CA ASP A 189 14.18 2.56 -3.52
C ASP A 189 14.25 1.47 -2.45
N ILE A 190 13.80 0.27 -2.79
CA ILE A 190 13.77 -0.89 -1.90
C ILE A 190 14.53 -2.08 -2.49
N ARG A 191 15.35 -1.87 -3.53
CA ARG A 191 16.05 -2.94 -4.24
C ARG A 191 16.94 -3.80 -3.35
N GLU A 192 17.54 -3.21 -2.31
CA GLU A 192 18.33 -3.97 -1.32
C GLU A 192 17.51 -5.05 -0.58
N GLN A 193 16.18 -4.90 -0.47
CA GLN A 193 15.34 -5.90 0.17
C GLN A 193 15.27 -7.21 -0.63
N GLU A 194 15.53 -7.18 -1.93
CA GLU A 194 15.51 -8.36 -2.81
C GLU A 194 16.57 -9.41 -2.42
N ARG A 195 17.56 -9.03 -1.61
CA ARG A 195 18.55 -9.94 -1.04
C ARG A 195 17.95 -10.93 -0.05
N PHE A 196 16.77 -10.63 0.49
CA PHE A 196 16.06 -11.48 1.45
C PHE A 196 14.85 -12.13 0.77
N ASP A 197 14.86 -13.46 0.69
CA ASP A 197 13.78 -14.23 0.09
C ASP A 197 12.53 -14.24 0.99
N GLY A 198 11.71 -13.20 0.86
CA GLY A 198 10.37 -13.08 1.41
C GLY A 198 9.29 -13.20 0.34
N TYR A 199 8.03 -13.05 0.74
CA TYR A 199 6.90 -13.14 -0.18
C TYR A 199 6.81 -11.91 -1.10
N TYR A 200 6.69 -12.15 -2.40
CA TYR A 200 6.35 -11.15 -3.43
C TYR A 200 7.16 -9.85 -3.31
N HIS A 201 8.49 -9.92 -3.47
CA HIS A 201 9.37 -8.74 -3.35
C HIS A 201 9.22 -8.02 -1.99
N ASN A 202 9.10 -8.83 -0.92
CA ASN A 202 8.90 -8.40 0.46
C ASN A 202 7.67 -7.49 0.67
N GLN A 203 6.61 -7.64 -0.12
CA GLN A 203 5.42 -6.78 -0.11
C GLN A 203 4.85 -6.53 1.31
N PHE A 204 4.76 -7.56 2.15
CA PHE A 204 4.29 -7.42 3.53
C PHE A 204 5.18 -6.52 4.40
N LEU A 205 6.51 -6.53 4.18
CA LEU A 205 7.45 -5.65 4.87
C LEU A 205 7.16 -4.20 4.46
N ILE A 206 7.02 -4.01 3.15
CA ILE A 206 6.87 -2.69 2.52
C ILE A 206 5.55 -2.02 2.89
N VAL A 207 4.43 -2.74 2.87
CA VAL A 207 3.13 -2.14 3.26
C VAL A 207 3.07 -1.80 4.75
N ASN A 208 3.76 -2.55 5.61
CA ASN A 208 3.87 -2.22 7.05
C ASN A 208 4.83 -1.05 7.29
N ASP A 209 5.96 -0.98 6.59
CA ASP A 209 6.85 0.18 6.61
C ASP A 209 6.08 1.46 6.24
N CYS A 210 5.34 1.41 5.13
CA CYS A 210 4.55 2.54 4.65
C CYS A 210 3.43 2.92 5.63
N LEU A 211 2.71 1.93 6.20
CA LEU A 211 1.71 2.17 7.24
C LEU A 211 2.27 2.96 8.42
N HIS A 212 3.39 2.51 8.98
CA HIS A 212 3.94 3.11 10.19
C HIS A 212 4.64 4.44 9.91
N ARG A 213 5.34 4.57 8.77
CA ARG A 213 5.98 5.81 8.34
C ARG A 213 4.99 6.96 8.16
N TYR A 214 3.81 6.67 7.61
CA TYR A 214 2.80 7.67 7.28
C TYR A 214 1.58 7.64 8.20
N ARG A 215 1.66 6.94 9.35
CA ARG A 215 0.55 6.70 10.29
C ARG A 215 -0.23 7.96 10.66
N PHE A 216 0.46 9.07 10.82
CA PHE A 216 -0.12 10.35 11.24
C PHE A 216 -0.25 11.35 10.09
N ALA A 217 0.26 11.01 8.90
CA ALA A 217 0.28 11.90 7.76
C ALA A 217 -1.04 11.91 6.98
N ALA A 218 -1.90 10.89 7.13
CA ALA A 218 -3.12 10.73 6.34
C ALA A 218 -4.37 10.41 7.18
N LYS A 219 -5.54 10.87 6.75
CA LYS A 219 -6.84 10.45 7.34
C LYS A 219 -7.18 9.01 6.96
N TRP A 220 -7.02 8.68 5.67
CA TRP A 220 -7.24 7.35 5.14
C TRP A 220 -6.03 6.87 4.35
N MET A 221 -5.62 5.63 4.60
CA MET A 221 -4.57 4.94 3.85
C MET A 221 -5.17 3.81 3.03
N PHE A 222 -4.89 3.81 1.73
CA PHE A 222 -5.40 2.85 0.77
C PHE A 222 -4.31 1.84 0.38
N PHE A 223 -4.70 0.56 0.31
CA PHE A 223 -3.85 -0.56 -0.08
C PHE A 223 -4.50 -1.28 -1.26
N PHE A 224 -3.98 -1.03 -2.46
CA PHE A 224 -4.41 -1.61 -3.72
C PHE A 224 -3.26 -1.62 -4.74
N ASP A 225 -3.44 -2.30 -5.86
CA ASP A 225 -2.40 -2.51 -6.86
C ASP A 225 -2.49 -1.51 -8.02
N VAL A 226 -1.39 -1.36 -8.76
CA VAL A 226 -1.24 -0.38 -9.85
C VAL A 226 -2.00 -0.74 -11.14
N ASP A 227 -2.71 -1.87 -11.15
CA ASP A 227 -3.66 -2.29 -12.18
C ASP A 227 -5.13 -2.27 -11.71
N GLU A 228 -5.38 -1.68 -10.54
CA GLU A 228 -6.71 -1.56 -9.93
C GLU A 228 -7.15 -0.08 -9.86
N PHE A 229 -8.36 0.21 -10.33
CA PHE A 229 -8.90 1.57 -10.41
C PHE A 229 -10.06 1.76 -9.45
N ILE A 230 -9.82 2.50 -8.36
CA ILE A 230 -10.86 2.83 -7.37
C ILE A 230 -11.95 3.67 -8.03
N PHE A 231 -13.21 3.34 -7.82
CA PHE A 231 -14.33 4.05 -8.41
C PHE A 231 -15.46 4.28 -7.39
N VAL A 232 -16.02 5.49 -7.45
CA VAL A 232 -17.24 5.88 -6.72
C VAL A 232 -18.32 6.31 -7.72
N PRO A 233 -19.61 6.01 -7.48
CA PRO A 233 -20.70 6.40 -8.38
C PRO A 233 -20.76 7.91 -8.67
N LYS A 234 -21.22 8.30 -9.86
CA LYS A 234 -21.27 9.70 -10.32
C LYS A 234 -22.04 10.66 -9.40
N LYS A 235 -23.00 10.14 -8.61
CA LYS A 235 -23.82 10.94 -7.67
C LYS A 235 -23.12 11.17 -6.32
N THR A 236 -21.96 10.55 -6.08
CA THR A 236 -21.18 10.70 -4.86
C THR A 236 -19.76 11.18 -5.18
N THR A 237 -19.01 11.51 -4.15
CA THR A 237 -17.58 11.82 -4.23
C THR A 237 -16.81 10.87 -3.32
N ILE A 238 -15.50 10.72 -3.55
CA ILE A 238 -14.66 9.92 -2.64
C ILE A 238 -14.76 10.46 -1.21
N LYS A 239 -14.81 11.79 -1.06
CA LYS A 239 -15.00 12.45 0.23
C LYS A 239 -16.30 12.05 0.91
N SER A 240 -17.44 12.20 0.23
CA SER A 240 -18.74 11.84 0.84
C SER A 240 -18.81 10.35 1.19
N VAL A 241 -18.18 9.47 0.39
CA VAL A 241 -18.11 8.04 0.71
C VAL A 241 -17.28 7.79 1.97
N LEU A 242 -16.07 8.36 2.06
CA LEU A 242 -15.21 8.14 3.24
C LEU A 242 -15.73 8.84 4.50
N ASP A 243 -16.36 10.01 4.38
CA ASP A 243 -17.03 10.68 5.50
C ASP A 243 -18.14 9.79 6.09
N SER A 244 -18.88 9.07 5.23
CA SER A 244 -19.90 8.10 5.65
C SER A 244 -19.34 6.77 6.17
N LEU A 245 -18.02 6.64 6.31
CA LEU A 245 -17.32 5.46 6.80
C LEU A 245 -16.42 5.77 8.02
N THR A 246 -16.46 6.98 8.57
CA THR A 246 -15.59 7.42 9.67
C THR A 246 -15.76 6.65 10.97
N GLU A 247 -16.90 5.99 11.19
CA GLU A 247 -17.10 5.10 12.35
C GLU A 247 -16.32 3.77 12.25
N PHE A 248 -15.80 3.44 11.06
CA PHE A 248 -15.02 2.22 10.81
C PHE A 248 -13.54 2.55 10.72
N THR A 249 -12.72 1.75 11.39
CA THR A 249 -11.26 1.79 11.20
C THR A 249 -10.87 1.26 9.83
N GLN A 250 -11.62 0.29 9.30
CA GLN A 250 -11.34 -0.35 8.02
C GLN A 250 -12.61 -0.62 7.23
N PHE A 251 -12.51 -0.48 5.91
CA PHE A 251 -13.48 -1.06 4.99
C PHE A 251 -12.79 -1.76 3.83
N THR A 252 -13.37 -2.86 3.35
CA THR A 252 -12.94 -3.49 2.11
C THR A 252 -13.71 -2.93 0.92
N ILE A 253 -13.15 -3.03 -0.27
CA ILE A 253 -13.68 -2.48 -1.52
C ILE A 253 -14.06 -3.64 -2.43
N GLU A 254 -15.22 -3.54 -3.07
CA GLU A 254 -15.74 -4.57 -3.98
C GLU A 254 -14.95 -4.61 -5.29
N GLN A 255 -14.56 -5.80 -5.73
CA GLN A 255 -13.83 -6.01 -6.99
C GLN A 255 -14.77 -6.12 -8.20
N MET A 256 -14.44 -5.38 -9.27
CA MET A 256 -14.99 -5.54 -10.62
C MET A 256 -13.89 -6.06 -11.54
N THR A 257 -13.83 -7.37 -11.76
CA THR A 257 -12.80 -7.94 -12.66
C THR A 257 -13.10 -7.58 -14.10
N MET A 258 -12.11 -7.00 -14.76
CA MET A 258 -12.14 -6.69 -16.18
C MET A 258 -11.31 -7.70 -16.95
N SER A 259 -11.72 -7.97 -18.18
CA SER A 259 -10.87 -8.69 -19.12
C SER A 259 -9.58 -7.93 -19.36
N ASN A 260 -8.49 -8.67 -19.46
CA ASN A 260 -7.18 -8.14 -19.85
C ASN A 260 -6.93 -8.22 -21.38
N LYS A 261 -7.90 -8.71 -22.16
CA LYS A 261 -7.71 -8.99 -23.60
C LYS A 261 -8.86 -8.63 -24.54
N LEU A 262 -10.08 -8.48 -24.02
CA LEU A 262 -11.29 -8.25 -24.82
C LEU A 262 -11.55 -6.76 -25.04
N CYS A 263 -11.78 -6.37 -26.29
CA CYS A 263 -12.05 -4.99 -26.71
C CYS A 263 -13.20 -4.94 -27.74
N LEU A 264 -13.83 -3.77 -27.91
CA LEU A 264 -14.91 -3.58 -28.88
C LEU A 264 -14.37 -3.51 -30.31
N SER A 265 -14.99 -4.20 -31.28
CA SER A 265 -14.56 -4.21 -32.68
C SER A 265 -14.53 -2.82 -33.32
N GLN A 266 -15.47 -1.94 -32.95
CA GLN A 266 -15.48 -0.55 -33.42
C GLN A 266 -14.22 0.24 -33.02
N ASP A 267 -13.51 -0.20 -31.97
CA ASP A 267 -12.30 0.45 -31.49
C ASP A 267 -11.04 -0.06 -32.17
N ALA A 268 -11.08 -1.17 -32.91
CA ALA A 268 -9.90 -1.78 -33.54
C ALA A 268 -9.04 -0.78 -34.33
N PRO A 269 -9.59 0.13 -35.14
CA PRO A 269 -8.79 1.10 -35.89
C PRO A 269 -8.08 2.15 -35.01
N THR A 270 -8.49 2.32 -33.75
CA THR A 270 -8.00 3.38 -32.86
C THR A 270 -7.51 2.87 -31.50
N ALA A 271 -7.46 1.55 -31.28
CA ALA A 271 -7.13 0.92 -30.00
C ALA A 271 -5.79 1.40 -29.43
N PHE A 272 -4.78 1.58 -30.29
CA PHE A 272 -3.45 2.07 -29.93
C PHE A 272 -3.43 3.52 -29.41
N ARG A 273 -4.48 4.32 -29.67
CA ARG A 273 -4.63 5.70 -29.18
C ARG A 273 -5.41 5.78 -27.86
N LYS A 274 -6.09 4.69 -27.49
CA LYS A 274 -6.92 4.61 -26.29
C LYS A 274 -6.10 4.11 -25.11
N TRP A 275 -6.44 4.63 -23.94
CA TRP A 275 -5.88 4.15 -22.69
C TRP A 275 -6.38 2.73 -22.40
N GLY A 276 -5.64 1.93 -21.65
CA GLY A 276 -6.00 0.53 -21.41
C GLY A 276 -7.37 0.38 -20.74
N PHE A 277 -7.70 1.21 -19.74
CA PHE A 277 -9.03 1.18 -19.10
C PHE A 277 -10.15 1.78 -19.98
N GLU A 278 -9.80 2.43 -21.09
CA GLU A 278 -10.75 2.99 -22.07
C GLU A 278 -11.18 1.95 -23.12
N LYS A 279 -10.29 0.99 -23.42
CA LYS A 279 -10.50 -0.05 -24.43
C LYS A 279 -10.87 -1.42 -23.85
N LEU A 280 -10.36 -1.76 -22.67
CA LEU A 280 -10.72 -2.99 -21.94
C LEU A 280 -12.04 -2.78 -21.19
N VAL A 281 -13.16 -3.06 -21.87
CA VAL A 281 -14.51 -2.74 -21.39
C VAL A 281 -15.36 -3.97 -21.06
N TYR A 282 -14.81 -5.16 -21.12
CA TYR A 282 -15.55 -6.38 -20.80
C TYR A 282 -15.34 -6.75 -19.33
N LYS A 283 -16.40 -6.72 -18.54
CA LYS A 283 -16.42 -7.08 -17.12
C LYS A 283 -16.88 -8.52 -16.95
N ASP A 284 -16.13 -9.30 -16.18
CA ASP A 284 -16.50 -10.66 -15.78
C ASP A 284 -17.70 -10.63 -14.82
N VAL A 285 -18.75 -11.38 -15.15
CA VAL A 285 -20.01 -11.45 -14.39
C VAL A 285 -20.24 -12.79 -13.68
N LYS A 286 -19.21 -13.63 -13.58
CA LYS A 286 -19.28 -14.90 -12.85
C LYS A 286 -19.69 -14.66 -11.40
N ARG A 287 -20.70 -15.43 -10.96
CA ARG A 287 -21.26 -15.42 -9.60
C ARG A 287 -20.72 -16.58 -8.77
N GLY A 288 -20.85 -16.48 -7.45
CA GLY A 288 -20.48 -17.56 -6.52
C GLY A 288 -18.98 -17.79 -6.36
N ILE A 289 -18.14 -16.86 -6.84
CA ILE A 289 -16.69 -16.94 -6.68
C ILE A 289 -16.20 -15.98 -5.61
N ARG A 290 -15.20 -16.42 -4.83
CA ARG A 290 -14.47 -15.55 -3.93
C ARG A 290 -13.53 -14.68 -4.76
N ARG A 291 -13.75 -13.36 -4.73
CA ARG A 291 -12.83 -12.38 -5.31
C ARG A 291 -11.95 -11.80 -4.21
N ASP A 292 -10.77 -11.35 -4.61
CA ASP A 292 -9.89 -10.62 -3.70
C ASP A 292 -10.56 -9.32 -3.27
N ARG A 293 -10.02 -8.77 -2.18
CA ARG A 293 -10.47 -7.49 -1.65
C ARG A 293 -9.26 -6.61 -1.50
N LYS A 294 -9.48 -5.33 -1.80
CA LYS A 294 -8.61 -4.23 -1.41
C LYS A 294 -9.32 -3.40 -0.36
N TYR A 295 -8.60 -2.52 0.31
CA TYR A 295 -9.13 -1.89 1.51
C TYR A 295 -8.49 -0.54 1.75
N ALA A 296 -9.15 0.23 2.62
CA ALA A 296 -8.55 1.39 3.22
C ALA A 296 -8.74 1.36 4.73
N VAL A 297 -7.85 2.03 5.43
CA VAL A 297 -7.83 2.11 6.89
C VAL A 297 -7.67 3.54 7.38
N GLN A 298 -8.17 3.83 8.57
CA GLN A 298 -7.73 4.95 9.39
C GLN A 298 -6.46 4.53 10.13
N PRO A 299 -5.27 5.00 9.71
CA PRO A 299 -4.01 4.36 10.05
C PRO A 299 -3.60 4.47 11.52
N GLN A 300 -4.09 5.48 12.24
CA GLN A 300 -3.79 5.70 13.65
C GLN A 300 -4.26 4.55 14.55
N SER A 301 -5.23 3.75 14.10
CA SER A 301 -5.79 2.62 14.86
C SER A 301 -5.29 1.26 14.40
N VAL A 302 -4.29 1.18 13.50
CA VAL A 302 -3.82 -0.08 12.89
C VAL A 302 -2.42 -0.45 13.41
N PHE A 303 -2.20 -1.65 13.90
CA PHE A 303 -0.89 -2.10 14.43
C PHE A 303 -0.04 -2.85 13.41
N ALA A 304 -0.66 -3.51 12.44
CA ALA A 304 0.01 -4.12 11.30
C ALA A 304 -1.01 -4.37 10.18
N THR A 305 -0.56 -4.58 8.95
CA THR A 305 -1.46 -4.73 7.80
C THR A 305 -1.02 -5.81 6.82
N GLY A 306 -1.99 -6.46 6.19
CA GLY A 306 -1.77 -7.46 5.13
C GLY A 306 -2.04 -6.89 3.73
N VAL A 307 -2.08 -7.73 2.71
CA VAL A 307 -2.28 -7.29 1.31
C VAL A 307 -3.75 -7.19 0.89
N HIS A 308 -4.65 -7.86 1.64
CA HIS A 308 -6.09 -7.86 1.37
C HIS A 308 -6.94 -7.20 2.48
N MET A 309 -6.40 -7.12 3.69
CA MET A 309 -6.98 -6.42 4.84
C MET A 309 -5.97 -6.36 5.99
N SER A 310 -6.22 -5.50 6.99
CA SER A 310 -5.62 -5.62 8.31
C SER A 310 -6.47 -6.55 9.20
N GLN A 311 -5.78 -7.39 9.97
CA GLN A 311 -6.32 -8.17 11.08
C GLN A 311 -5.86 -7.64 12.45
N ASN A 312 -5.00 -6.62 12.47
CA ASN A 312 -4.30 -6.14 13.66
C ASN A 312 -4.61 -4.66 13.84
N MET A 313 -5.77 -4.33 14.41
CA MET A 313 -6.24 -2.95 14.59
C MET A 313 -7.28 -2.85 15.71
N VAL A 314 -7.56 -1.62 16.15
CA VAL A 314 -8.66 -1.28 17.06
C VAL A 314 -9.81 -0.67 16.25
N GLY A 315 -11.05 -1.02 16.60
CA GLY A 315 -12.27 -0.44 16.03
C GLY A 315 -13.00 -1.34 15.04
N LYS A 316 -14.04 -0.80 14.41
CA LYS A 316 -14.96 -1.57 13.58
C LYS A 316 -14.42 -1.78 12.15
N THR A 317 -14.79 -2.90 11.54
CA THR A 317 -14.60 -3.17 10.11
C THR A 317 -15.95 -3.31 9.42
N THR A 318 -16.05 -2.82 8.19
CA THR A 318 -17.19 -3.13 7.32
C THR A 318 -16.74 -3.74 5.99
N HIS A 319 -17.52 -4.69 5.51
CA HIS A 319 -17.42 -5.24 4.17
C HIS A 319 -18.57 -4.79 3.27
N LYS A 320 -19.55 -4.06 3.83
CA LYS A 320 -20.78 -3.64 3.17
C LYS A 320 -20.55 -2.33 2.41
N THR A 321 -19.83 -2.43 1.30
CA THR A 321 -19.46 -1.29 0.45
C THR A 321 -20.07 -1.35 -0.95
N GLU A 322 -20.87 -2.38 -1.21
CA GLU A 322 -21.55 -2.59 -2.48
C GLU A 322 -22.34 -1.33 -2.87
N GLY A 323 -22.18 -0.90 -4.11
CA GLY A 323 -22.81 0.32 -4.62
C GLY A 323 -22.25 1.64 -4.08
N ARG A 324 -21.34 1.64 -3.09
CA ARG A 324 -20.71 2.85 -2.53
C ARG A 324 -19.32 3.10 -3.11
N ILE A 325 -18.49 2.06 -3.12
CA ILE A 325 -17.12 2.10 -3.65
C ILE A 325 -16.74 0.71 -4.16
N LYS A 326 -16.08 0.69 -5.31
CA LYS A 326 -15.60 -0.52 -5.97
C LYS A 326 -14.25 -0.25 -6.62
N TYR A 327 -13.57 -1.28 -7.10
CA TYR A 327 -12.38 -1.11 -7.94
C TYR A 327 -12.45 -1.96 -9.18
N PHE A 328 -12.02 -1.42 -10.31
CA PHE A 328 -11.89 -2.15 -11.56
C PHE A 328 -10.50 -2.78 -11.65
N HIS A 329 -10.44 -4.10 -11.70
CA HIS A 329 -9.18 -4.86 -11.68
C HIS A 329 -8.83 -5.33 -13.09
N TYR A 330 -7.75 -4.78 -13.66
CA TYR A 330 -7.23 -5.13 -14.98
C TYR A 330 -6.03 -6.05 -14.85
N HIS A 331 -6.28 -7.23 -14.29
CA HIS A 331 -5.25 -8.15 -13.82
C HIS A 331 -4.13 -8.41 -14.84
N GLY A 332 -2.89 -8.12 -14.45
CA GLY A 332 -1.68 -8.43 -15.21
C GLY A 332 -1.43 -7.49 -16.40
N THR A 333 -2.30 -6.51 -16.65
CA THR A 333 -2.12 -5.56 -17.76
C THR A 333 -0.97 -4.58 -17.52
N ILE A 334 -0.51 -4.42 -16.28
CA ILE A 334 0.59 -3.50 -15.94
C ILE A 334 1.97 -4.02 -16.36
N ALA A 335 2.15 -5.35 -16.37
CA ALA A 335 3.40 -6.00 -16.73
C ALA A 335 3.53 -6.29 -18.24
N GLU A 336 2.46 -6.08 -19.01
CA GLU A 336 2.42 -6.28 -20.45
C GLU A 336 2.61 -4.95 -21.20
N ARG A 337 3.69 -4.87 -21.98
CA ARG A 337 3.98 -3.69 -22.83
C ARG A 337 3.36 -3.77 -24.21
N ARG A 338 2.87 -4.93 -24.62
CA ARG A 338 2.15 -5.07 -25.89
C ARG A 338 0.72 -4.58 -25.77
N GLU A 339 0.13 -4.24 -26.91
CA GLU A 339 -1.29 -3.90 -27.00
C GLU A 339 -2.15 -4.97 -26.30
N PRO A 340 -2.90 -4.62 -25.23
CA PRO A 340 -3.67 -5.61 -24.49
C PRO A 340 -4.89 -6.09 -25.28
N CYS A 341 -5.43 -5.32 -26.23
CA CYS A 341 -6.52 -5.79 -27.08
C CYS A 341 -6.05 -6.94 -28.00
N LYS A 342 -6.37 -8.18 -27.62
CA LYS A 342 -6.05 -9.39 -28.40
C LYS A 342 -7.26 -9.94 -29.14
N GLN A 343 -8.48 -9.65 -28.66
CA GLN A 343 -9.72 -10.10 -29.29
C GLN A 343 -10.72 -8.93 -29.36
N PHE A 344 -11.23 -8.71 -30.57
CA PHE A 344 -12.19 -7.66 -30.88
C PHE A 344 -13.59 -8.27 -31.08
N LEU A 345 -14.57 -7.74 -30.36
CA LEU A 345 -15.92 -8.27 -30.29
C LEU A 345 -16.96 -7.21 -30.67
N ASN A 346 -17.98 -7.64 -31.42
CA ASN A 346 -19.12 -6.79 -31.80
C ASN A 346 -20.38 -7.09 -30.97
N SER A 347 -20.21 -7.62 -29.76
CA SER A 347 -21.31 -7.99 -28.87
C SER A 347 -21.18 -7.31 -27.51
N THR A 348 -22.31 -6.97 -26.90
CA THR A 348 -22.37 -6.46 -25.52
C THR A 348 -22.20 -7.54 -24.47
N GLU A 349 -22.45 -8.80 -24.84
CA GLU A 349 -22.34 -9.96 -23.97
C GLU A 349 -21.59 -11.09 -24.69
N THR A 350 -20.73 -11.81 -23.99
CA THR A 350 -19.97 -12.92 -24.57
C THR A 350 -19.52 -13.90 -23.49
N THR A 351 -19.11 -15.10 -23.91
CA THR A 351 -18.42 -16.06 -23.05
C THR A 351 -17.10 -16.42 -23.70
N VAL A 352 -16.00 -16.20 -22.98
CA VAL A 352 -14.63 -16.51 -23.44
C VAL A 352 -13.96 -17.36 -22.37
N ASP A 353 -13.41 -18.51 -22.78
CA ASP A 353 -12.75 -19.48 -21.89
C ASP A 353 -13.64 -19.86 -20.68
N GLY A 354 -14.94 -20.09 -20.93
CA GLY A 354 -15.91 -20.43 -19.88
C GLY A 354 -16.25 -19.30 -18.91
N THR A 355 -15.76 -18.08 -19.15
CA THR A 355 -16.05 -16.90 -18.33
C THR A 355 -17.04 -15.99 -19.05
N PRO A 356 -18.21 -15.69 -18.45
CA PRO A 356 -19.18 -14.76 -19.03
C PRO A 356 -18.72 -13.32 -18.80
N TYR A 357 -18.83 -12.49 -19.84
CA TYR A 357 -18.50 -11.07 -19.82
C TYR A 357 -19.65 -10.22 -20.34
N ILE A 358 -19.81 -9.03 -19.75
CA ILE A 358 -20.68 -7.98 -20.27
C ILE A 358 -19.87 -6.69 -20.49
N VAL A 359 -20.30 -5.86 -21.43
CA VAL A 359 -19.71 -4.54 -21.64
C VAL A 359 -20.06 -3.63 -20.47
N ASP A 360 -19.03 -3.02 -19.88
CA ASP A 360 -19.10 -2.00 -18.84
C ASP A 360 -18.22 -0.81 -19.25
N THR A 361 -18.86 0.28 -19.69
CA THR A 361 -18.16 1.49 -20.17
C THR A 361 -17.87 2.49 -19.05
N THR A 362 -18.10 2.13 -17.78
CA THR A 362 -17.97 3.07 -16.65
C THR A 362 -16.61 3.76 -16.62
N MET A 363 -15.53 3.01 -16.75
CA MET A 363 -14.17 3.56 -16.75
C MET A 363 -13.82 4.28 -18.07
N ARG A 364 -14.34 3.78 -19.20
CA ARG A 364 -14.17 4.40 -20.53
C ARG A 364 -14.66 5.85 -20.54
N ASP A 365 -15.85 6.09 -20.00
CA ASP A 365 -16.49 7.42 -19.99
C ASP A 365 -15.66 8.48 -19.23
N ILE A 366 -14.77 8.05 -18.33
CA ILE A 366 -13.97 8.93 -17.48
C ILE A 366 -12.64 9.30 -18.16
N ALA A 367 -12.17 8.50 -19.13
CA ALA A 367 -10.85 8.65 -19.74
C ALA A 367 -10.59 10.07 -20.28
N GLY A 368 -11.56 10.65 -20.98
CA GLY A 368 -11.44 12.00 -21.52
C GLY A 368 -11.23 13.07 -20.44
N ALA A 369 -11.92 12.94 -19.29
CA ALA A 369 -11.75 13.87 -18.17
C ALA A 369 -10.38 13.72 -17.49
N VAL A 370 -9.84 12.51 -17.42
CA VAL A 370 -8.52 12.24 -16.82
C VAL A 370 -7.40 12.77 -17.71
N LYS A 371 -7.47 12.54 -19.03
CA LYS A 371 -6.51 13.07 -20.01
C LYS A 371 -6.43 14.60 -19.95
N ARG A 372 -7.58 15.28 -19.88
CA ARG A 372 -7.64 16.74 -19.72
C ARG A 372 -7.06 17.21 -18.39
N PHE A 373 -7.34 16.48 -17.30
CA PHE A 373 -6.77 16.77 -15.99
C PHE A 373 -5.25 16.65 -15.98
N GLU A 374 -4.70 15.54 -16.50
CA GLU A 374 -3.26 15.33 -16.61
C GLU A 374 -2.59 16.48 -17.37
N LEU A 375 -3.10 16.81 -18.56
CA LEU A 375 -2.56 17.88 -19.40
C LEU A 375 -2.57 19.23 -18.67
N LYS A 376 -3.63 19.53 -17.92
CA LYS A 376 -3.73 20.75 -17.11
C LYS A 376 -2.73 20.77 -15.96
N MET A 377 -2.48 19.62 -15.32
CA MET A 377 -1.65 19.54 -14.12
C MET A 377 -0.14 19.53 -14.42
N ILE A 378 0.28 18.77 -15.44
CA ILE A 378 1.70 18.49 -15.71
C ILE A 378 2.13 18.81 -17.16
N GLY A 379 1.25 19.41 -17.96
CA GLY A 379 1.54 19.81 -19.34
C GLY A 379 1.64 18.64 -20.31
N SER A 380 2.26 18.87 -21.47
CA SER A 380 2.38 17.89 -22.56
C SER A 380 3.49 16.85 -22.38
N ARG A 381 4.20 16.86 -21.24
CA ARG A 381 5.42 16.06 -20.99
C ARG A 381 5.23 14.57 -21.25
N LEU A 382 4.06 14.03 -20.92
CA LEU A 382 3.74 12.61 -21.08
C LEU A 382 3.00 12.28 -22.38
N GLN A 383 2.71 13.24 -23.27
CA GLN A 383 1.95 12.95 -24.50
C GLN A 383 2.61 11.91 -25.41
N ARG A 384 3.95 11.78 -25.33
CA ARG A 384 4.74 10.82 -26.11
C ARG A 384 5.05 9.53 -25.36
N THR A 385 4.51 9.33 -24.15
CA THR A 385 4.68 8.07 -23.41
C THR A 385 4.17 6.91 -24.26
N ARG A 386 5.04 5.92 -24.47
CA ARG A 386 4.74 4.70 -25.24
C ARG A 386 4.48 3.53 -24.29
N GLN A 387 3.84 2.50 -24.83
CA GLN A 387 3.48 1.31 -24.07
C GLN A 387 4.69 0.45 -23.69
#